data_AF-F4S5E6-F1
#
_entry.id   AF-F4S5E6-F1
#
_cell.length_a   1.000
_cell.length_b   1.000
_cell.length_c   1.000
_cell.angle_alpha   90.00
_cell.angle_beta   90.00
_cell.angle_gamma   90.00
#
_symmetry.space_group_name_H-M   'P 1'
#
loop_
_entity.id
_entity.type
_entity.pdbx_description
1 polymer ?
#
loop_
_entity_poly.entity_id
_entity_poly.type
_entity_poly.pdbx_seq_one_letter_code
_entity_poly.pdbx_strand_id
1 'polypeptide(L)'
;MISKLFEFIKSLNFNKIESINHLKSIKPFPKECNRKGSTILICPTSLISYQELTSKLQTQITLIPLISSSTPYRIKVPYQLSKDMTKSIEWSTNIWPLELNKPKPKTAEEINEPMFNKLWSPFEIQWILTQFLSVLNSAYESFKNDQELGVGVLVTNQSLESIQKEGDIEPNLSNAIDKRNSSCNPLSHSFLNLITNVSIQDQTNSRPFIKKETQRVRIEEEVEEERPYLLTNLVVFGTHEPCLCCSMALLHSRIHHLFYLLPVHGSGGCGSLWNFNNLNGLNHKFFVWKLKLNFNIPLIEFDP
;
A
#
# COMPACT_ATOMS: atom_id res chain seq x y z
N MET A 1 16.10 -13.89 32.01
CA MET A 1 16.85 -12.66 32.37
C MET A 1 17.14 -11.82 31.14
N ILE A 2 17.72 -12.40 30.07
CA ILE A 2 17.94 -11.73 28.77
C ILE A 2 16.61 -11.24 28.14
N SER A 3 15.52 -12.01 28.22
CA SER A 3 14.19 -11.59 27.74
C SER A 3 13.69 -10.30 28.40
N LYS A 4 13.84 -10.17 29.72
CA LYS A 4 13.47 -8.97 30.49
C LYS A 4 14.34 -7.76 30.12
N LEU A 5 15.62 -7.98 29.82
CA LEU A 5 16.48 -6.91 29.29
C LEU A 5 16.00 -6.46 27.91
N PHE A 6 15.55 -7.36 27.05
CA PHE A 6 14.97 -6.99 25.75
C PHE A 6 13.61 -6.28 25.88
N GLU A 7 12.80 -6.62 26.88
CA GLU A 7 11.57 -5.86 27.20
C GLU A 7 11.89 -4.45 27.67
N PHE A 8 12.90 -4.28 28.54
CA PHE A 8 13.40 -2.96 28.93
C PHE A 8 13.97 -2.18 27.74
N ILE A 9 14.70 -2.85 26.85
CA ILE A 9 15.17 -2.22 25.61
C ILE A 9 13.96 -1.77 24.78
N LYS A 10 12.96 -2.63 24.56
CA LYS A 10 11.74 -2.25 23.82
C LYS A 10 10.98 -1.08 24.46
N SER A 11 10.89 -0.98 25.78
CA SER A 11 10.21 0.12 26.46
C SER A 11 10.90 1.48 26.27
N LEU A 12 12.20 1.48 25.94
CA LEU A 12 12.95 2.69 25.59
C LEU A 12 12.74 3.14 24.13
N ASN A 13 11.81 2.51 23.39
CA ASN A 13 11.38 2.92 22.03
C ASN A 13 12.49 2.92 20.94
N PHE A 14 13.42 1.95 20.96
CA PHE A 14 14.52 1.88 19.97
C PHE A 14 14.11 1.62 18.52
N ASN A 15 12.93 1.06 18.27
CA ASN A 15 12.48 0.70 16.92
C ASN A 15 12.26 1.91 15.99
N LYS A 16 12.35 3.15 16.49
CA LYS A 16 12.22 4.39 15.71
C LYS A 16 13.54 4.96 15.20
N ILE A 17 14.70 4.39 15.55
CA ILE A 17 16.00 4.96 15.17
C ILE A 17 16.55 4.23 13.95
N GLU A 18 16.32 4.81 12.76
CA GLU A 18 16.78 4.23 11.49
C GLU A 18 18.29 3.94 11.46
N SER A 19 19.08 4.72 12.20
CA SER A 19 20.55 4.70 12.18
C SER A 19 21.22 3.54 12.94
N ILE A 20 20.47 2.64 13.57
CA ILE A 20 21.04 1.50 14.34
C ILE A 20 20.56 0.16 13.79
N ASN A 21 19.62 0.18 12.84
CA ASN A 21 18.99 -1.02 12.30
C ASN A 21 19.96 -1.95 11.54
N HIS A 22 21.21 -1.54 11.28
CA HIS A 22 22.25 -2.37 10.65
C HIS A 22 23.18 -3.05 11.65
N LEU A 23 23.02 -2.82 12.95
CA LEU A 23 23.82 -3.42 14.02
C LEU A 23 23.03 -4.57 14.64
N LYS A 24 23.65 -5.74 14.81
CA LYS A 24 23.00 -6.84 15.55
C LYS A 24 22.94 -6.49 17.04
N SER A 25 21.82 -6.75 17.70
CA SER A 25 21.67 -6.40 19.13
C SER A 25 22.55 -7.24 20.07
N ILE A 26 23.07 -8.38 19.62
CA ILE A 26 23.84 -9.33 20.44
C ILE A 26 25.17 -9.65 19.76
N LYS A 27 26.27 -9.59 20.52
CA LYS A 27 27.59 -10.08 20.15
C LYS A 27 28.05 -11.13 21.19
N PRO A 28 28.10 -12.43 20.83
CA PRO A 28 28.60 -13.46 21.73
C PRO A 28 30.11 -13.28 21.97
N PHE A 29 30.60 -13.70 23.15
CA PHE A 29 32.04 -13.71 23.38
C PHE A 29 32.75 -14.70 22.43
N PRO A 30 34.00 -14.41 22.01
CA PRO A 30 34.79 -15.32 21.20
C PRO A 30 34.97 -16.66 21.93
N LYS A 31 35.00 -17.77 21.18
CA LYS A 31 35.19 -19.13 21.74
C LYS A 31 36.52 -19.28 22.49
N GLU A 32 37.49 -18.40 22.23
CA GLU A 32 38.81 -18.35 22.87
C GLU A 32 38.76 -17.78 24.29
N CYS A 33 37.70 -17.06 24.65
CA CYS A 33 37.50 -16.59 26.02
C CYS A 33 36.86 -17.72 26.85
N ASN A 34 37.51 -18.15 27.94
CA ASN A 34 36.95 -19.09 28.93
C ASN A 34 35.66 -18.60 29.63
N ARG A 35 35.14 -17.42 29.26
CA ARG A 35 33.91 -16.82 29.78
C ARG A 35 32.76 -17.08 28.82
N LYS A 36 31.76 -17.84 29.27
CA LYS A 36 30.48 -17.97 28.55
C LYS A 36 29.63 -16.72 28.80
N GLY A 37 29.28 -15.98 27.76
CA GLY A 37 28.46 -14.78 27.86
C GLY A 37 28.31 -14.06 26.52
N SER A 38 27.44 -13.05 26.51
CA SER A 38 27.18 -12.21 25.33
C SER A 38 27.12 -10.75 25.76
N THR A 39 27.60 -9.87 24.88
CA THR A 39 27.44 -8.42 25.00
C THR A 39 26.22 -7.98 24.22
N ILE A 40 25.41 -7.09 24.81
CA ILE A 40 24.13 -6.66 24.26
C ILE A 40 24.18 -5.14 24.06
N LEU A 41 23.75 -4.68 22.89
CA LEU A 41 23.66 -3.26 22.58
C LEU A 41 22.38 -2.70 23.19
N ILE A 42 22.52 -1.67 24.04
CA ILE A 42 21.42 -1.09 24.80
C ILE A 42 20.90 0.17 24.13
N CYS A 43 21.68 1.27 24.15
CA CYS A 43 21.24 2.56 23.63
C CYS A 43 22.41 3.39 23.07
N PRO A 44 22.15 4.29 22.10
CA PRO A 44 23.10 5.32 21.72
C PRO A 44 23.20 6.38 22.82
N THR A 45 24.40 6.94 23.00
CA THR A 45 24.65 8.00 24.00
C THR A 45 23.95 9.33 23.65
N SER A 46 23.48 9.49 22.42
CA SER A 46 22.68 10.65 21.99
C SER A 46 21.28 10.70 22.59
N LEU A 47 20.71 9.54 22.97
CA LEU A 47 19.37 9.46 23.54
C LEU A 47 19.36 9.46 25.05
N ILE A 48 20.24 8.66 25.66
CA ILE A 48 20.30 8.48 27.11
C ILE A 48 21.76 8.58 27.53
N SER A 49 22.03 9.46 28.49
CA SER A 49 23.37 9.57 29.07
C SER A 49 23.73 8.32 29.87
N TYR A 50 25.02 8.03 30.02
CA TYR A 50 25.45 6.84 30.76
C TYR A 50 24.97 6.82 32.22
N GLN A 51 24.93 7.99 32.85
CA GLN A 51 24.48 8.15 34.23
C GLN A 51 22.98 7.85 34.35
N GLU A 52 22.18 8.39 33.42
CA GLU A 52 20.74 8.15 33.36
C GLU A 52 20.40 6.70 33.00
N LEU A 53 21.19 6.06 32.13
CA LEU A 53 21.02 4.64 31.84
C LEU A 53 21.25 3.79 33.07
N THR A 54 22.31 4.10 33.83
CA THR A 54 22.68 3.34 35.04
C THR A 54 21.61 3.50 36.12
N SER A 55 21.07 4.71 36.30
CA SER A 55 19.96 4.93 37.25
C SER A 55 18.70 4.18 36.82
N LYS A 56 18.31 4.24 35.55
CA LYS A 56 17.15 3.49 35.00
C LYS A 56 17.30 1.98 35.07
N LEU A 57 18.52 1.46 34.96
CA LEU A 57 18.79 0.04 35.13
C LEU A 57 18.68 -0.38 36.60
N GLN A 58 19.15 0.46 37.53
CA GLN A 58 19.08 0.20 38.98
C GLN A 58 17.66 0.25 39.53
N THR A 59 16.75 1.06 38.94
CA THR A 59 15.34 1.09 39.35
C THR A 59 14.58 -0.19 39.01
N GLN A 60 15.07 -0.98 38.05
CA GLN A 60 14.45 -2.25 37.69
C GLN A 60 14.96 -3.41 38.55
N ILE A 61 14.16 -3.78 39.56
CA ILE A 61 14.44 -4.87 40.52
C ILE A 61 14.83 -6.19 39.82
N THR A 62 14.23 -6.48 38.66
CA THR A 62 14.46 -7.71 37.89
C THR A 62 15.82 -7.76 37.17
N LEU A 63 16.50 -6.62 36.99
CA LEU A 63 17.80 -6.52 36.32
C LEU A 63 18.97 -6.34 37.30
N ILE A 64 18.71 -6.11 38.58
CA ILE A 64 19.75 -5.93 39.62
C ILE A 64 20.80 -7.06 39.62
N PRO A 65 20.45 -8.37 39.54
CA PRO A 65 21.44 -9.45 39.50
C PRO A 65 22.36 -9.41 38.27
N LEU A 66 21.87 -8.85 37.15
CA LEU A 66 22.63 -8.69 35.92
C LEU A 66 23.64 -7.55 36.04
N ILE A 67 23.26 -6.46 36.71
CA ILE A 67 24.13 -5.29 36.93
C ILE A 67 25.26 -5.64 37.91
N SER A 68 24.98 -6.47 38.91
CA SER A 68 26.00 -6.95 39.86
C SER A 68 27.04 -7.87 39.20
N SER A 69 26.68 -8.54 38.11
CA SER A 69 27.56 -9.46 37.38
C SER A 69 28.16 -8.87 36.09
N SER A 70 27.61 -7.77 35.58
CA SER A 70 28.04 -7.13 34.35
C SER A 70 27.80 -5.62 34.38
N THR A 71 28.83 -4.85 34.01
CA THR A 71 28.75 -3.39 33.96
C THR A 71 28.54 -2.90 32.52
N PRO A 72 27.61 -1.95 32.29
CA PRO A 72 27.48 -1.30 31.00
C PRO A 72 28.78 -0.56 30.64
N TYR A 73 29.21 -0.68 29.39
CA TYR A 73 30.38 0.02 28.86
C TYR A 73 30.05 0.71 27.52
N ARG A 74 30.87 1.68 27.14
CA ARG A 74 30.72 2.42 25.88
C ARG A 74 31.55 1.78 24.78
N ILE A 75 30.96 1.63 23.60
CA ILE A 75 31.64 1.15 22.40
C ILE A 75 31.34 2.09 21.22
N LYS A 76 32.35 2.34 20.39
CA LYS A 76 32.18 3.08 19.14
C LYS A 76 31.76 2.10 18.05
N VAL A 77 30.60 2.34 17.45
CA VAL A 77 30.06 1.54 16.35
C VAL A 77 29.83 2.41 15.12
N PRO A 78 29.93 1.86 13.89
CA PRO A 78 29.64 2.61 12.68
C PRO A 78 28.19 3.11 12.67
N TYR A 79 28.00 4.39 12.38
CA TYR A 79 26.68 5.02 12.27
C TYR A 79 25.91 4.57 11.02
N GLN A 80 26.62 4.21 9.95
CA GLN A 80 26.06 3.73 8.68
C GLN A 80 26.87 2.55 8.15
N LEU A 81 26.25 1.71 7.33
CA LEU A 81 26.95 0.67 6.58
C LEU A 81 27.85 1.31 5.51
N SER A 82 29.04 0.73 5.32
CA SER A 82 29.92 1.11 4.22
C SER A 82 29.32 0.64 2.90
N LYS A 83 29.47 1.45 1.85
CA LYS A 83 29.13 1.06 0.48
C LYS A 83 30.01 -0.10 0.00
N ASP A 84 31.25 -0.16 0.49
CA ASP A 84 32.18 -1.26 0.22
C ASP A 84 31.91 -2.44 1.16
N MET A 85 31.58 -3.60 0.57
CA MET A 85 31.25 -4.83 1.30
C MET A 85 32.43 -5.34 2.13
N THR A 86 33.65 -5.25 1.61
CA THR A 86 34.89 -5.69 2.29
C THR A 86 35.11 -4.93 3.61
N LYS A 87 34.90 -3.61 3.58
CA LYS A 87 35.00 -2.74 4.76
C LYS A 87 33.89 -3.03 5.78
N SER A 88 32.68 -3.33 5.31
CA SER A 88 31.58 -3.75 6.18
C SER A 88 31.85 -5.12 6.84
N ILE A 89 32.51 -6.05 6.14
CA ILE A 89 32.94 -7.33 6.72
C ILE A 89 34.01 -7.09 7.80
N GLU A 90 35.01 -6.25 7.53
CA GLU A 90 36.06 -5.88 8.49
C GLU A 90 35.49 -5.22 9.76
N TRP A 91 34.50 -4.34 9.62
CA TRP A 91 33.81 -3.75 10.77
C TRP A 91 33.01 -4.79 11.56
N SER A 92 32.38 -5.73 10.88
CA SER A 92 31.62 -6.81 11.51
C SER A 92 32.52 -7.74 12.34
N THR A 93 33.74 -8.03 11.87
CA THR A 93 34.71 -8.85 12.59
C THR A 93 35.36 -8.11 13.75
N ASN A 94 35.80 -6.87 13.52
CA ASN A 94 36.70 -6.18 14.45
C ASN A 94 35.95 -5.30 15.47
N ILE A 95 34.82 -4.71 15.09
CA ILE A 95 34.12 -3.71 15.91
C ILE A 95 32.86 -4.33 16.52
N TRP A 96 31.83 -4.54 15.70
CA TRP A 96 30.53 -5.02 16.15
C TRP A 96 29.82 -5.75 15.01
N PRO A 97 29.16 -6.89 15.28
CA PRO A 97 28.50 -7.65 14.23
C PRO A 97 27.42 -6.82 13.53
N LEU A 98 27.55 -6.71 12.21
CA LEU A 98 26.63 -5.97 11.34
C LEU A 98 25.64 -6.92 10.66
N GLU A 99 24.43 -6.42 10.40
CA GLU A 99 23.46 -7.06 9.51
C GLU A 99 23.77 -6.67 8.07
N LEU A 100 24.71 -7.40 7.46
CA LEU A 100 25.13 -7.21 6.06
C LEU A 100 24.05 -7.64 5.06
N ASN A 101 23.10 -8.48 5.50
CA ASN A 101 22.03 -9.04 4.69
C ASN A 101 20.68 -8.37 5.00
N LYS A 102 20.60 -7.04 4.94
CA LYS A 102 19.29 -6.47 4.63
C LYS A 102 19.01 -6.84 3.17
N PRO A 103 17.89 -7.51 2.85
CA PRO A 103 17.50 -7.60 1.46
C PRO A 103 17.50 -6.17 0.93
N LYS A 104 18.02 -5.97 -0.28
CA LYS A 104 17.82 -4.69 -0.98
C LYS A 104 16.33 -4.36 -0.82
N PRO A 105 15.96 -3.11 -0.49
CA PRO A 105 14.55 -2.75 -0.51
C PRO A 105 14.03 -3.19 -1.87
N LYS A 106 13.06 -4.11 -1.85
CA LYS A 106 12.51 -4.66 -3.08
C LYS A 106 12.11 -3.48 -3.96
N THR A 107 12.51 -3.50 -5.23
CA THR A 107 12.07 -2.45 -6.13
C THR A 107 10.54 -2.46 -6.19
N ALA A 108 9.91 -1.33 -6.53
CA ALA A 108 8.45 -1.32 -6.71
C ALA A 108 7.98 -2.40 -7.71
N GLU A 109 8.82 -2.73 -8.69
CA GLU A 109 8.61 -3.81 -9.65
C GLU A 109 8.64 -5.18 -8.97
N GLU A 110 9.63 -5.48 -8.10
CA GLU A 110 9.71 -6.74 -7.34
C GLU A 110 8.58 -6.90 -6.29
N ILE A 111 8.06 -5.80 -5.75
CA ILE A 111 6.90 -5.82 -4.85
C ILE A 111 5.62 -6.14 -5.63
N ASN A 112 5.51 -5.59 -6.83
CA ASN A 112 4.32 -5.69 -7.68
C ASN A 112 4.35 -6.86 -8.67
N GLU A 113 5.49 -7.53 -8.82
CA GLU A 113 5.67 -8.74 -9.63
C GLU A 113 4.56 -9.79 -9.46
N PRO A 114 4.13 -10.16 -8.23
CA PRO A 114 3.03 -11.12 -8.08
C PRO A 114 1.71 -10.61 -8.66
N MET A 115 1.48 -9.29 -8.67
CA MET A 115 0.29 -8.70 -9.28
C MET A 115 0.41 -8.73 -10.81
N PHE A 116 1.56 -8.38 -11.38
CA PHE A 116 1.77 -8.42 -12.84
C PHE A 116 1.68 -9.84 -13.40
N ASN A 117 2.10 -10.84 -12.63
CA ASN A 117 2.03 -12.25 -12.97
C ASN A 117 0.80 -12.95 -12.39
N LYS A 118 -0.20 -12.19 -11.91
CA LYS A 118 -1.41 -12.75 -11.32
C LYS A 118 -2.19 -13.54 -12.36
N LEU A 119 -2.47 -14.80 -12.03
CA LEU A 119 -3.44 -15.61 -12.73
C LEU A 119 -4.84 -15.27 -12.20
N TRP A 120 -5.71 -14.84 -13.10
CA TRP A 120 -7.10 -14.50 -12.76
C TRP A 120 -7.94 -15.75 -12.61
N SER A 121 -8.65 -15.87 -11.49
CA SER A 121 -9.64 -16.93 -11.29
C SER A 121 -10.86 -16.72 -12.20
N PRO A 122 -11.60 -17.79 -12.56
CA PRO A 122 -12.84 -17.66 -13.33
C PRO A 122 -13.86 -16.71 -12.69
N PHE A 123 -13.95 -16.71 -11.35
CA PHE A 123 -14.86 -15.84 -10.60
C PHE A 123 -14.48 -14.36 -10.70
N GLU A 124 -13.19 -14.03 -10.58
CA GLU A 124 -12.70 -12.65 -10.78
C GLU A 124 -12.98 -12.17 -12.20
N ILE A 125 -12.76 -13.03 -13.21
CA ILE A 125 -13.03 -12.69 -14.62
C ILE A 125 -14.53 -12.44 -14.81
N GLN A 126 -15.39 -13.35 -14.35
CA GLN A 126 -16.84 -13.21 -14.43
C GLN A 126 -17.32 -11.92 -13.74
N TRP A 127 -16.76 -11.61 -12.57
CA TRP A 127 -17.05 -10.37 -11.87
C TRP A 127 -16.61 -9.14 -12.67
N ILE A 128 -15.36 -9.10 -13.15
CA ILE A 128 -14.83 -8.01 -13.99
C ILE A 128 -15.74 -7.77 -15.20
N LEU A 129 -16.12 -8.85 -15.90
CA LEU A 129 -17.01 -8.77 -17.07
C LEU A 129 -18.39 -8.25 -16.70
N THR A 130 -18.94 -8.67 -15.55
CA THR A 130 -20.24 -8.18 -15.05
C THR A 130 -20.18 -6.68 -14.77
N GLN A 131 -19.09 -6.18 -14.17
CA GLN A 131 -18.91 -4.74 -13.94
C GLN A 131 -18.77 -3.96 -15.24
N PHE A 132 -18.02 -4.48 -16.21
CA PHE A 132 -17.92 -3.85 -17.53
C PHE A 132 -19.25 -3.82 -18.28
N LEU A 133 -20.05 -4.88 -18.22
CA LEU A 133 -21.39 -4.89 -18.83
C LEU A 133 -22.29 -3.82 -18.20
N SER A 134 -22.25 -3.67 -16.88
CA SER A 134 -23.00 -2.61 -16.18
C SER A 134 -22.57 -1.21 -16.65
N VAL A 135 -21.26 -0.96 -16.69
CA VAL A 135 -20.69 0.33 -17.13
C VAL A 135 -21.01 0.63 -18.60
N LEU A 136 -20.93 -0.38 -19.47
CA LEU A 136 -21.24 -0.25 -20.89
C LEU A 136 -22.72 0.05 -21.12
N ASN A 137 -23.62 -0.61 -20.39
CA ASN A 137 -25.05 -0.33 -20.49
C ASN A 137 -25.36 1.13 -20.12
N SER A 138 -24.81 1.62 -19.01
CA SER A 138 -25.00 3.03 -18.62
C SER A 138 -24.39 4.02 -19.60
N ALA A 139 -23.23 3.69 -20.17
CA ALA A 139 -22.61 4.49 -21.21
C ALA A 139 -23.46 4.52 -22.50
N TYR A 140 -24.01 3.37 -22.90
CA TYR A 140 -24.87 3.24 -24.07
C TYR A 140 -26.20 3.99 -23.91
N GLU A 141 -26.85 3.85 -22.76
CA GLU A 141 -28.08 4.58 -22.43
C GLU A 141 -27.85 6.10 -22.45
N SER A 142 -26.74 6.56 -21.88
CA SER A 142 -26.34 7.97 -21.87
C SER A 142 -26.10 8.52 -23.27
N PHE A 143 -25.46 7.74 -24.15
CA PHE A 143 -25.28 8.13 -25.55
C PHE A 143 -26.62 8.19 -26.30
N LYS A 144 -27.45 7.17 -26.15
CA LYS A 144 -28.69 7.01 -26.93
C LYS A 144 -29.82 7.92 -26.48
N ASN A 145 -30.05 8.01 -25.17
CA ASN A 145 -31.21 8.69 -24.60
C ASN A 145 -30.88 10.13 -24.21
N ASP A 146 -29.70 10.35 -23.61
CA ASP A 146 -29.33 11.66 -23.04
C ASP A 146 -28.49 12.52 -24.01
N GLN A 147 -28.12 11.98 -25.18
CA GLN A 147 -27.26 12.64 -26.19
C GLN A 147 -25.89 13.07 -25.63
N GLU A 148 -25.37 12.31 -24.68
CA GLU A 148 -24.04 12.52 -24.10
C GLU A 148 -22.96 11.78 -24.91
N LEU A 149 -21.69 11.90 -24.48
CA LEU A 149 -20.55 11.30 -25.18
C LEU A 149 -20.44 9.77 -25.04
N GLY A 150 -21.30 9.13 -24.25
CA GLY A 150 -21.27 7.68 -24.05
C GLY A 150 -20.04 7.16 -23.30
N VAL A 151 -19.56 7.93 -22.32
CA VAL A 151 -18.43 7.53 -21.46
C VAL A 151 -18.96 7.27 -20.06
N GLY A 152 -18.94 6.01 -19.62
CA GLY A 152 -19.36 5.58 -18.28
C GLY A 152 -18.20 5.13 -17.40
N VAL A 153 -18.37 5.27 -16.09
CA VAL A 153 -17.45 4.84 -15.03
C VAL A 153 -18.22 4.35 -13.81
N LEU A 154 -17.74 3.30 -13.16
CA LEU A 154 -18.33 2.70 -11.96
C LEU A 154 -17.25 2.43 -10.92
N VAL A 155 -17.62 2.56 -9.65
CA VAL A 155 -16.79 2.15 -8.51
C VAL A 155 -17.52 1.08 -7.70
N THR A 156 -16.78 0.04 -7.34
CA THR A 156 -17.29 -1.09 -6.57
C THR A 156 -17.29 -0.76 -5.08
N ASN A 157 -18.17 -1.41 -4.30
CA ASN A 157 -18.10 -1.32 -2.83
C ASN A 157 -17.17 -2.37 -2.21
N GLN A 158 -16.70 -3.32 -3.01
CA GLN A 158 -15.85 -4.43 -2.62
C GLN A 158 -14.45 -4.30 -3.21
N SER A 159 -13.45 -4.88 -2.53
CA SER A 159 -12.08 -4.95 -3.04
C SER A 159 -11.92 -6.11 -4.02
N LEU A 160 -10.83 -6.12 -4.79
CA LEU A 160 -10.57 -7.23 -5.70
C LEU A 160 -10.25 -8.51 -4.94
N GLU A 161 -9.59 -8.38 -3.79
CA GLU A 161 -9.11 -9.49 -2.95
C GLU A 161 -10.23 -10.22 -2.19
N SER A 162 -11.41 -9.62 -2.06
CA SER A 162 -12.57 -10.27 -1.42
C SER A 162 -13.28 -11.27 -2.34
N ILE A 163 -12.97 -11.28 -3.64
CA ILE A 163 -13.62 -12.16 -4.61
C ILE A 163 -13.02 -13.55 -4.50
N GLN A 164 -13.63 -14.41 -3.68
CA GLN A 164 -13.17 -15.79 -3.47
C GLN A 164 -14.17 -16.83 -3.97
N LYS A 165 -15.47 -16.51 -4.04
CA LYS A 165 -16.53 -17.44 -4.43
C LYS A 165 -17.61 -16.77 -5.28
N GLU A 166 -18.37 -17.61 -5.97
CA GLU A 166 -19.56 -17.21 -6.70
C GLU A 166 -20.66 -16.77 -5.71
N GLY A 167 -21.15 -15.52 -5.86
CA GLY A 167 -22.21 -14.96 -5.02
C GLY A 167 -21.78 -13.86 -4.04
N ASP A 168 -20.47 -13.62 -3.86
CA ASP A 168 -19.94 -12.54 -2.99
C ASP A 168 -20.01 -11.15 -3.65
N ILE A 169 -20.98 -10.91 -4.54
CA ILE A 169 -21.05 -9.65 -5.29
C ILE A 169 -21.83 -8.62 -4.47
N GLU A 170 -21.09 -7.75 -3.78
CA GLU A 170 -21.69 -6.55 -3.19
C GLU A 170 -22.22 -5.59 -4.27
N PRO A 171 -23.29 -4.84 -3.98
CA PRO A 171 -23.77 -3.80 -4.88
C PRO A 171 -22.68 -2.77 -5.14
N ASN A 172 -22.72 -2.19 -6.34
CA ASN A 172 -21.77 -1.15 -6.72
C ASN A 172 -21.99 0.10 -5.88
N LEU A 173 -20.89 0.77 -5.51
CA LEU A 173 -20.92 1.94 -4.63
C LEU A 173 -21.51 3.14 -5.36
N SER A 174 -21.03 3.39 -6.59
CA SER A 174 -21.55 4.49 -7.42
C SER A 174 -21.25 4.25 -8.90
N ASN A 175 -22.05 4.88 -9.74
CA ASN A 175 -21.90 4.92 -11.19
C ASN A 175 -22.04 6.37 -11.66
N ALA A 176 -21.29 6.73 -12.70
CA ALA A 176 -21.33 8.05 -13.29
C ALA A 176 -21.05 8.01 -14.79
N ILE A 177 -21.68 8.94 -15.49
CA ILE A 177 -21.53 9.17 -16.92
C ILE A 177 -20.92 10.54 -17.17
N ASP A 178 -20.34 10.72 -18.34
CA ASP A 178 -19.89 12.00 -18.83
C ASP A 178 -21.09 12.88 -19.18
N LYS A 179 -21.10 14.10 -18.68
CA LYS A 179 -22.23 15.04 -18.80
C LYS A 179 -21.84 16.34 -19.47
N ARG A 180 -20.73 16.37 -20.21
CA ARG A 180 -20.21 17.60 -20.81
C ARG A 180 -21.22 18.26 -21.76
N ASN A 181 -22.05 17.49 -22.45
CA ASN A 181 -23.01 18.04 -23.39
C ASN A 181 -24.18 18.70 -22.66
N SER A 182 -24.83 18.00 -21.72
CA SER A 182 -25.97 18.57 -20.99
C SER A 182 -25.59 19.68 -20.01
N SER A 183 -24.45 19.54 -19.33
CA SER A 183 -24.02 20.50 -18.28
C SER A 183 -23.32 21.73 -18.84
N CYS A 184 -22.91 21.72 -20.10
CA CYS A 184 -22.04 22.73 -20.72
C CYS A 184 -20.74 23.00 -19.91
N ASN A 185 -20.32 22.06 -19.06
CA ASN A 185 -19.12 22.19 -18.24
C ASN A 185 -18.02 21.23 -18.73
N PRO A 186 -16.86 21.74 -19.19
CA PRO A 186 -15.79 20.89 -19.71
C PRO A 186 -15.20 19.93 -18.67
N LEU A 187 -15.40 20.17 -17.37
CA LEU A 187 -14.89 19.31 -16.29
C LEU A 187 -15.89 18.21 -15.87
N SER A 188 -17.09 18.15 -16.46
CA SER A 188 -18.12 17.16 -16.12
C SER A 188 -17.86 15.79 -16.73
N HIS A 189 -16.61 15.32 -16.63
CA HIS A 189 -16.17 13.99 -17.02
C HIS A 189 -16.75 12.92 -16.09
N SER A 190 -16.99 11.72 -16.62
CA SER A 190 -17.50 10.56 -15.88
C SER A 190 -16.73 10.27 -14.59
N PHE A 191 -15.39 10.24 -14.63
CA PHE A 191 -14.56 10.00 -13.44
C PHE A 191 -14.68 11.09 -12.36
N LEU A 192 -14.77 12.36 -12.76
CA LEU A 192 -14.91 13.48 -11.80
C LEU A 192 -16.30 13.49 -11.19
N ASN A 193 -17.33 13.24 -12.00
CA ASN A 193 -18.70 13.08 -11.55
C ASN A 193 -18.80 11.91 -10.55
N LEU A 194 -18.11 10.78 -10.80
CA LEU A 194 -18.07 9.64 -9.89
C LEU A 194 -17.51 10.01 -8.51
N ILE A 195 -16.34 10.65 -8.48
CA ILE A 195 -15.67 11.07 -7.24
C ILE A 195 -16.58 12.06 -6.49
N THR A 196 -17.23 12.96 -7.22
CA THR A 196 -18.19 13.91 -6.64
C THR A 196 -19.38 13.19 -6.00
N ASN A 197 -19.99 12.22 -6.70
CA ASN A 197 -21.09 11.42 -6.16
C ASN A 197 -20.71 10.69 -4.87
N VAL A 198 -19.53 10.05 -4.84
CA VAL A 198 -19.05 9.37 -3.63
C VAL A 198 -18.77 10.38 -2.51
N SER A 199 -18.17 11.52 -2.83
CA SER A 199 -17.90 12.56 -1.82
C SER A 199 -19.19 13.09 -1.17
N ILE A 200 -20.27 13.20 -1.94
CA ILE A 200 -21.59 13.58 -1.42
C ILE A 200 -22.10 12.48 -0.49
N GLN A 201 -22.02 11.21 -0.89
CA GLN A 201 -22.40 10.08 -0.04
C GLN A 201 -21.61 10.02 1.27
N ASP A 202 -20.30 10.32 1.23
CA ASP A 202 -19.43 10.37 2.42
C ASP A 202 -19.80 11.55 3.34
N GLN A 203 -20.23 12.69 2.77
CA GLN A 203 -20.68 13.86 3.53
C GLN A 203 -22.06 13.63 4.16
N THR A 204 -22.96 12.94 3.47
CA THR A 204 -24.32 12.63 3.95
C THR A 204 -24.38 11.34 4.78
N ASN A 205 -23.23 10.70 5.07
CA ASN A 205 -23.12 9.40 5.75
C ASN A 205 -24.04 8.32 5.13
N SER A 206 -24.28 8.40 3.82
CA SER A 206 -25.16 7.47 3.10
C SER A 206 -24.41 6.30 2.46
N ARG A 207 -23.08 6.26 2.63
CA ARG A 207 -22.24 5.22 2.06
C ARG A 207 -22.40 3.91 2.84
N PRO A 208 -22.64 2.76 2.17
CA PRO A 208 -22.68 1.47 2.83
C PRO A 208 -21.34 1.14 3.49
N PHE A 209 -21.40 0.57 4.70
CA PHE A 209 -20.21 0.11 5.42
C PHE A 209 -19.55 -1.04 4.65
N ILE A 210 -18.26 -0.87 4.32
CA ILE A 210 -17.42 -1.94 3.78
C ILE A 210 -17.08 -2.87 4.93
N LYS A 211 -17.51 -4.14 4.86
CA LYS A 211 -17.11 -5.15 5.84
C LYS A 211 -15.60 -5.40 5.72
N LYS A 212 -14.79 -4.81 6.61
CA LYS A 212 -13.36 -5.13 6.70
C LYS A 212 -13.22 -6.58 7.20
N GLU A 213 -12.98 -7.54 6.32
CA GLU A 213 -12.65 -8.92 6.73
C GLU A 213 -11.27 -9.08 7.38
N THR A 214 -10.45 -8.02 7.44
CA THR A 214 -9.06 -8.10 7.91
C THR A 214 -8.70 -7.06 8.96
N GLN A 215 -9.32 -7.16 10.15
CA GLN A 215 -8.61 -6.86 11.40
C GLN A 215 -8.87 -7.97 12.41
N ARG A 216 -8.06 -9.03 12.33
CA ARG A 216 -7.80 -9.87 13.49
C ARG A 216 -7.11 -8.99 14.55
N VAL A 217 -7.77 -8.83 15.69
CA VAL A 217 -7.27 -8.27 16.96
C VAL A 217 -7.02 -6.75 16.93
N ARG A 218 -8.08 -5.97 17.14
CA ARG A 218 -8.00 -4.80 18.02
C ARG A 218 -9.13 -4.90 19.05
N ILE A 219 -8.75 -4.54 20.26
CA ILE A 219 -9.46 -4.66 21.54
C ILE A 219 -10.84 -4.01 21.43
N GLU A 220 -11.80 -4.53 22.20
CA GLU A 220 -13.15 -4.00 22.43
C GLU A 220 -13.11 -2.59 23.06
N GLU A 221 -12.61 -1.61 22.32
CA GLU A 221 -12.74 -0.20 22.61
C GLU A 221 -13.63 0.41 21.53
N GLU A 222 -14.70 1.05 21.98
CA GLU A 222 -15.71 1.85 21.26
C GLU A 222 -15.59 1.80 19.72
N VAL A 223 -16.54 1.12 19.08
CA VAL A 223 -16.72 1.15 17.62
C VAL A 223 -17.19 2.56 17.24
N GLU A 224 -16.29 3.54 17.27
CA GLU A 224 -16.44 4.74 16.47
C GLU A 224 -16.58 4.26 15.04
N GLU A 225 -17.68 4.68 14.40
CA GLU A 225 -17.95 4.47 12.98
C GLU A 225 -16.80 5.06 12.15
N GLU A 226 -15.72 4.30 11.96
CA GLU A 226 -14.57 4.69 11.15
C GLU A 226 -15.06 4.86 9.71
N ARG A 227 -15.37 6.10 9.32
CA ARG A 227 -15.77 6.43 7.96
C ARG A 227 -14.70 5.92 6.99
N PRO A 228 -15.10 5.28 5.88
CA PRO A 228 -14.15 4.77 4.90
C PRO A 228 -13.32 5.94 4.35
N TYR A 229 -11.99 5.79 4.36
CA TYR A 229 -11.10 6.82 3.84
C TYR A 229 -11.11 6.81 2.31
N LEU A 230 -11.81 7.77 1.70
CA LEU A 230 -11.88 7.96 0.24
C LEU A 230 -12.27 6.65 -0.49
N LEU A 231 -11.56 6.29 -1.54
CA LEU A 231 -11.78 5.06 -2.33
C LEU A 231 -10.70 4.00 -2.07
N THR A 232 -10.13 3.99 -0.86
CA THR A 232 -9.06 3.04 -0.49
C THR A 232 -9.53 1.59 -0.64
N ASN A 233 -8.70 0.74 -1.24
CA ASN A 233 -8.98 -0.67 -1.55
C ASN A 233 -10.14 -0.93 -2.53
N LEU A 234 -10.68 0.11 -3.17
CA LEU A 234 -11.76 -0.05 -4.15
C LEU A 234 -11.26 -0.11 -5.58
N VAL A 235 -12.10 -0.69 -6.43
CA VAL A 235 -11.86 -0.90 -7.85
C VAL A 235 -12.75 0.03 -8.66
N VAL A 236 -12.15 0.71 -9.64
CA VAL A 236 -12.85 1.58 -10.59
C VAL A 236 -12.84 0.94 -11.97
N PHE A 237 -13.99 0.90 -12.62
CA PHE A 237 -14.19 0.43 -13.99
C PHE A 237 -14.58 1.60 -14.88
N GLY A 238 -13.89 1.80 -15.99
CA GLY A 238 -14.22 2.84 -16.97
C GLY A 238 -14.36 2.27 -18.38
N THR A 239 -15.29 2.80 -19.16
CA THR A 239 -15.35 2.49 -20.60
C THR A 239 -14.06 2.90 -21.32
N HIS A 240 -13.58 4.11 -21.02
CA HIS A 240 -12.42 4.72 -21.65
C HIS A 240 -11.32 4.97 -20.61
N GLU A 241 -10.08 5.03 -21.08
CA GLU A 241 -8.94 5.47 -20.30
C GLU A 241 -9.16 6.90 -19.77
N PRO A 242 -8.91 7.16 -18.47
CA PRO A 242 -9.03 8.51 -17.92
C PRO A 242 -8.01 9.46 -18.56
N CYS A 243 -8.43 10.71 -18.79
CA CYS A 243 -7.49 11.77 -19.17
C CYS A 243 -6.57 12.14 -18.00
N LEU A 244 -5.49 12.89 -18.25
CA LEU A 244 -4.53 13.29 -17.21
C LEU A 244 -5.18 13.91 -15.96
N CYS A 245 -6.20 14.77 -16.13
CA CYS A 245 -6.93 15.37 -15.00
C CYS A 245 -7.66 14.30 -14.18
N CYS A 246 -8.39 13.39 -14.84
CA CYS A 246 -9.10 12.30 -14.18
C CYS A 246 -8.14 11.31 -13.52
N SER A 247 -7.00 11.01 -14.15
CA SER A 247 -5.95 10.14 -13.59
C SER A 247 -5.39 10.72 -12.29
N MET A 248 -5.13 12.03 -12.24
CA MET A 248 -4.68 12.71 -11.02
C MET A 248 -5.76 12.71 -9.94
N ALA A 249 -7.02 12.92 -10.32
CA ALA A 249 -8.14 12.83 -9.39
C ALA A 249 -8.27 11.44 -8.76
N LEU A 250 -8.14 10.37 -9.55
CA LEU A 250 -8.14 8.98 -9.04
C LEU A 250 -6.97 8.71 -8.07
N LEU A 251 -5.78 9.27 -8.35
CA LEU A 251 -4.64 9.19 -7.43
C LEU A 251 -4.97 9.84 -6.09
N HIS A 252 -5.55 11.04 -6.11
CA HIS A 252 -5.95 11.74 -4.90
C HIS A 252 -7.06 11.01 -4.12
N SER A 253 -7.94 10.30 -4.83
CA SER A 253 -8.98 9.47 -4.23
C SER A 253 -8.49 8.12 -3.68
N ARG A 254 -7.20 7.80 -3.86
CA ARG A 254 -6.53 6.58 -3.35
C ARG A 254 -7.17 5.25 -3.75
N ILE A 255 -7.64 5.16 -5.00
CA ILE A 255 -8.14 3.88 -5.55
C ILE A 255 -7.06 2.79 -5.53
N HIS A 256 -7.45 1.51 -5.56
CA HIS A 256 -6.48 0.40 -5.61
C HIS A 256 -6.28 -0.13 -7.03
N HIS A 257 -7.36 -0.28 -7.78
CA HIS A 257 -7.33 -0.76 -9.16
C HIS A 257 -8.19 0.09 -10.09
N LEU A 258 -7.69 0.33 -11.30
CA LEU A 258 -8.43 0.90 -12.42
C LEU A 258 -8.48 -0.14 -13.55
N PHE A 259 -9.67 -0.46 -14.05
CA PHE A 259 -9.90 -1.25 -15.24
C PHE A 259 -10.52 -0.39 -16.33
N TYR A 260 -10.01 -0.44 -17.56
CA TYR A 260 -10.62 0.23 -18.71
C TYR A 260 -10.60 -0.60 -19.99
N LEU A 261 -11.48 -0.27 -20.94
CA LEU A 261 -11.59 -0.95 -22.24
C LEU A 261 -10.83 -0.21 -23.34
N LEU A 262 -11.19 1.05 -23.58
CA LEU A 262 -10.74 1.81 -24.74
C LEU A 262 -9.61 2.79 -24.37
N PRO A 263 -8.43 2.71 -25.00
CA PRO A 263 -7.36 3.69 -24.80
C PRO A 263 -7.75 5.04 -25.40
N VAL A 264 -7.24 6.14 -24.82
CA VAL A 264 -7.46 7.50 -25.33
C VAL A 264 -6.13 8.10 -25.77
N HIS A 265 -5.80 7.94 -27.06
CA HIS A 265 -4.46 8.26 -27.59
C HIS A 265 -4.05 9.74 -27.47
N GLY A 266 -5.00 10.68 -27.43
CA GLY A 266 -4.70 12.12 -27.37
C GLY A 266 -4.54 12.69 -25.96
N SER A 267 -5.07 12.04 -24.93
CA SER A 267 -5.14 12.63 -23.58
C SER A 267 -5.05 11.63 -22.42
N GLY A 268 -4.93 10.33 -22.72
CA GLY A 268 -4.92 9.24 -21.75
C GLY A 268 -3.74 9.32 -20.78
N GLY A 269 -4.05 9.26 -19.48
CA GLY A 269 -3.10 9.43 -18.39
C GLY A 269 -2.50 8.14 -17.83
N CYS A 270 -2.99 6.97 -18.26
CA CYS A 270 -2.76 5.68 -17.60
C CYS A 270 -2.32 4.57 -18.59
N GLY A 271 -1.68 4.93 -19.71
CA GLY A 271 -1.14 3.96 -20.66
C GLY A 271 -0.99 4.48 -22.09
N SER A 272 -1.81 5.43 -22.54
CA SER A 272 -1.74 5.96 -23.90
C SER A 272 -0.62 6.98 -24.09
N LEU A 273 -0.78 8.18 -23.53
CA LEU A 273 0.15 9.28 -23.69
C LEU A 273 1.05 9.40 -22.47
N TRP A 274 0.47 9.23 -21.28
CA TRP A 274 1.18 9.24 -20.02
C TRP A 274 1.01 7.92 -19.28
N ASN A 275 1.98 7.58 -18.45
CA ASN A 275 1.91 6.45 -17.53
C ASN A 275 2.06 6.98 -16.10
N PHE A 276 1.07 7.78 -15.68
CA PHE A 276 1.14 8.57 -14.46
C PHE A 276 1.23 7.69 -13.20
N ASN A 277 0.57 6.54 -13.20
CA ASN A 277 0.61 5.54 -12.12
C ASN A 277 2.03 5.02 -11.81
N ASN A 278 2.97 5.13 -12.76
CA ASN A 278 4.36 4.69 -12.60
C ASN A 278 5.35 5.83 -12.32
N LEU A 279 4.91 7.09 -12.23
CA LEU A 279 5.81 8.21 -11.97
C LEU A 279 6.44 8.12 -10.57
N ASN A 280 7.73 8.44 -10.50
CA ASN A 280 8.47 8.53 -9.25
C ASN A 280 8.14 9.84 -8.53
N GLY A 281 8.05 9.80 -7.19
CA GLY A 281 7.76 10.97 -6.36
C GLY A 281 6.28 11.19 -6.04
N LEU A 282 5.38 10.32 -6.52
CA LEU A 282 3.97 10.33 -6.11
C LEU A 282 3.76 9.49 -4.84
N ASN A 283 2.94 10.00 -3.94
CA ASN A 283 2.68 9.39 -2.63
C ASN A 283 1.76 8.16 -2.68
N HIS A 284 0.97 8.02 -3.74
CA HIS A 284 0.05 6.89 -3.92
C HIS A 284 0.25 6.28 -5.30
N LYS A 285 0.12 4.96 -5.40
CA LYS A 285 0.16 4.22 -6.66
C LYS A 285 -1.02 3.25 -6.70
N PHE A 286 -1.58 3.07 -7.89
CA PHE A 286 -2.67 2.14 -8.12
C PHE A 286 -2.38 1.32 -9.38
N PHE A 287 -2.96 0.13 -9.44
CA PHE A 287 -2.78 -0.76 -10.59
C PHE A 287 -3.74 -0.38 -11.70
N VAL A 288 -3.25 -0.47 -12.93
CA VAL A 288 -4.03 -0.15 -14.13
C VAL A 288 -4.11 -1.38 -15.02
N TRP A 289 -5.32 -1.72 -15.43
CA TRP A 289 -5.62 -2.88 -16.27
C TRP A 289 -6.37 -2.42 -17.51
N LYS A 290 -5.82 -2.76 -18.67
CA LYS A 290 -6.51 -2.63 -19.95
C LYS A 290 -7.07 -3.98 -20.35
N LEU A 291 -8.40 -4.10 -20.40
CA LEU A 291 -9.02 -5.33 -20.89
C LEU A 291 -8.86 -5.40 -22.41
N LYS A 292 -8.24 -6.46 -22.90
CA LYS A 292 -8.19 -6.78 -24.33
C LYS A 292 -9.25 -7.81 -24.63
N LEU A 293 -10.33 -7.38 -25.28
CA LEU A 293 -11.34 -8.28 -25.80
C LEU A 293 -10.87 -8.72 -27.19
N ASN A 294 -10.38 -9.95 -27.30
CA ASN A 294 -10.10 -10.57 -28.59
C ASN A 294 -11.44 -11.01 -29.20
N PHE A 295 -12.15 -10.05 -29.81
CA PHE A 295 -13.31 -10.38 -30.62
C PHE A 295 -12.84 -11.01 -31.93
N ASN A 296 -12.76 -12.35 -31.99
CA ASN A 296 -12.91 -13.06 -33.27
C ASN A 296 -14.39 -13.05 -33.68
N ILE A 297 -14.98 -11.86 -33.84
CA ILE A 297 -16.31 -11.71 -34.42
C ILE A 297 -16.08 -11.47 -35.91
N PRO A 298 -16.55 -12.35 -36.82
CA PRO A 298 -16.55 -12.02 -38.23
C PRO A 298 -17.40 -10.76 -38.41
N LEU A 299 -16.78 -9.70 -38.93
CA LEU A 299 -17.50 -8.55 -39.46
C LEU A 299 -18.39 -9.06 -40.58
N ILE A 300 -19.66 -9.32 -40.29
CA ILE A 300 -20.68 -9.45 -41.33
C ILE A 300 -20.93 -8.02 -41.79
N GLU A 301 -20.17 -7.60 -42.79
CA GLU A 301 -20.51 -6.45 -43.61
C GLU A 301 -21.85 -6.77 -44.28
N PHE A 302 -22.90 -6.04 -43.90
CA PHE A 302 -24.08 -5.96 -44.74
C PHE A 302 -23.76 -4.93 -45.82
N ASP A 303 -23.58 -5.40 -47.05
CA ASP A 303 -23.52 -4.54 -48.23
C ASP A 303 -24.86 -3.79 -48.40
N PRO A 304 -24.83 -2.53 -48.89
CA PRO A 304 -26.01 -1.68 -49.06
C PRO A 304 -27.03 -2.18 -50.09
#